data_AF-A0A959P3H6-F1
#
_entry.id   AF-A0A959P3H6-F1
#
_cell.length_a   1.000
_cell.length_b   1.000
_cell.length_c   1.000
_cell.angle_alpha   90.00
_cell.angle_beta   90.00
_cell.angle_gamma   90.00
#
_symmetry.space_group_name_H-M   'P 1'
#
loop_
_entity.id
_entity.type
_entity.pdbx_description
1 polymer ?
#
loop_
_entity_poly.entity_id
_entity_poly.type
_entity_poly.pdbx_seq_one_letter_code
_entity_poly.pdbx_strand_id
1 'polypeptide(L)'
;ATDLQRHSSMFEFLNQFFAMKQDQGALPTLRAATDEGAKSGDYYGPDGWQEWRGYPILVQPNALAKDESIAKKLWEVSEELTNVKFN
;
A
#
# COMPACT_ATOMS: atom_id res chain seq x y z
N ALA A 1 -9.70 11.93 -3.03
CA ALA A 1 -10.15 12.82 -1.93
C ALA A 1 -11.66 12.75 -1.88
N THR A 2 -12.23 12.52 -0.70
CA THR A 2 -13.69 12.56 -0.51
C THR A 2 -14.16 14.03 -0.48
N ASP A 3 -15.44 14.31 -0.76
CA ASP A 3 -15.98 15.67 -0.83
C ASP A 3 -15.79 16.48 0.46
N LEU A 4 -15.64 15.81 1.61
CA LEU A 4 -15.38 16.44 2.91
C LEU A 4 -14.00 17.11 2.98
N GLN A 5 -12.99 16.53 2.32
CA GLN A 5 -11.63 17.10 2.29
C GLN A 5 -11.53 18.30 1.33
N ARG A 6 -12.39 18.36 0.31
CA ARG A 6 -12.32 19.37 -0.76
C ARG A 6 -12.76 20.77 -0.31
N HIS A 7 -13.57 20.87 0.75
CA HIS A 7 -14.16 22.14 1.19
C HIS A 7 -13.71 22.59 2.59
N SER A 8 -12.66 21.99 3.13
CA SER A 8 -12.11 22.37 4.43
C SER A 8 -10.71 22.95 4.28
N SER A 9 -10.59 24.24 4.57
CA SER A 9 -9.31 24.97 4.58
C SER A 9 -8.28 24.37 5.53
N MET A 10 -8.73 23.69 6.60
CA MET A 10 -7.86 22.94 7.50
C MET A 10 -7.22 21.72 6.81
N PHE A 11 -8.01 20.97 6.04
CA PHE A 11 -7.50 19.79 5.32
C PHE A 11 -6.65 20.17 4.10
N GLU A 12 -6.95 21.28 3.42
CA GLU A 12 -6.08 21.84 2.38
C GLU A 12 -4.70 22.20 2.93
N PHE A 13 -4.65 22.92 4.06
CA PHE A 13 -3.40 23.28 4.72
C PHE A 13 -2.61 22.03 5.16
N LEU A 14 -3.26 21.06 5.80
CA LEU A 14 -2.61 19.82 6.23
C LEU A 14 -2.09 18.99 5.04
N ASN A 15 -2.83 18.90 3.93
CA ASN A 15 -2.38 18.18 2.74
C ASN A 15 -1.07 18.75 2.18
N GLN A 16 -0.86 20.06 2.23
CA GLN A 16 0.40 20.66 1.78
C GLN A 16 1.61 20.14 2.59
N PHE A 17 1.42 19.78 3.85
CA PHE A 17 2.47 19.24 4.72
C PHE A 17 2.48 17.73 4.82
N PHE A 18 1.39 17.03 4.50
CA PHE A 18 1.26 15.56 4.67
C PHE A 18 0.98 14.74 3.39
N ALA A 19 0.45 15.33 2.32
CA ALA A 19 0.23 14.62 1.06
C ALA A 19 1.50 14.50 0.21
N MET A 20 1.73 13.34 -0.40
CA MET A 20 2.76 13.15 -1.42
C MET A 20 2.21 13.55 -2.79
N LYS A 21 3.08 13.98 -3.72
CA LYS A 21 2.66 14.21 -5.10
C LYS A 21 2.22 12.90 -5.75
N GLN A 22 1.30 12.97 -6.71
CA GLN A 22 0.69 11.79 -7.34
C GLN A 22 1.72 10.91 -8.07
N ASP A 23 2.67 11.53 -8.77
CA ASP A 23 3.77 10.86 -9.46
C ASP A 23 4.67 10.10 -8.48
N GLN A 24 5.02 10.71 -7.35
CA GLN A 24 5.78 10.07 -6.28
C GLN A 24 5.01 8.91 -5.63
N GLY A 25 3.69 9.04 -5.47
CA GLY A 25 2.80 7.98 -4.97
C GLY A 25 2.76 6.73 -5.84
N ALA A 26 3.01 6.87 -7.14
CA ALA A 26 3.04 5.74 -8.06
C ALA A 26 4.37 4.96 -8.04
N LEU A 27 5.45 5.55 -7.50
CA LEU A 27 6.79 4.96 -7.57
C LEU A 27 6.93 3.59 -6.88
N PRO A 28 6.34 3.32 -5.69
CA PRO A 28 6.40 1.99 -5.09
C PRO A 28 5.74 0.91 -5.94
N THR A 29 4.59 1.21 -6.56
CA THR A 29 3.91 0.30 -7.48
C THR A 29 4.72 0.05 -8.74
N LEU A 30 5.30 1.11 -9.34
CA LEU A 30 6.17 0.98 -10.51
C LEU A 30 7.38 0.11 -10.19
N ARG A 31 8.03 0.33 -9.04
CA ARG A 31 9.17 -0.47 -8.61
C ARG A 31 8.79 -1.94 -8.41
N ALA A 32 7.72 -2.22 -7.66
CA ALA A 32 7.22 -3.58 -7.46
C ALA A 32 6.93 -4.33 -8.78
N ALA A 33 6.46 -3.61 -9.80
CA ALA A 33 6.12 -4.19 -11.10
C ALA A 33 7.30 -4.32 -12.07
N THR A 34 8.40 -3.56 -11.89
CA THR A 34 9.45 -3.41 -12.92
C THR A 34 10.88 -3.59 -12.45
N ASP A 35 11.15 -3.62 -11.14
CA ASP A 35 12.49 -3.87 -10.61
C ASP A 35 12.93 -5.30 -10.96
N GLU A 36 14.00 -5.44 -11.74
CA GLU A 36 14.55 -6.75 -12.15
C GLU A 36 14.96 -7.61 -10.94
N GLY A 37 15.24 -6.98 -9.79
CA GLY A 37 15.55 -7.64 -8.55
C GLY A 37 14.33 -8.04 -7.70
N ALA A 38 13.11 -7.69 -8.12
CA ALA A 38 11.89 -7.96 -7.35
C ALA A 38 11.58 -9.46 -7.26
N LYS A 39 11.18 -9.89 -6.06
CA LYS A 39 10.82 -11.28 -5.76
C LYS A 39 9.36 -11.37 -5.34
N SER A 40 8.78 -12.55 -5.55
CA SER A 40 7.44 -12.84 -5.05
C SER A 40 7.38 -12.65 -3.53
N GLY A 41 6.41 -11.89 -3.06
CA GLY A 41 6.23 -11.56 -1.64
C GLY A 41 7.00 -10.34 -1.16
N ASP A 42 7.81 -9.70 -2.01
CA ASP A 42 8.43 -8.41 -1.67
C ASP A 42 7.36 -7.33 -1.46
N TYR A 43 7.63 -6.44 -0.52
CA TYR A 43 6.74 -5.35 -0.16
C TYR A 43 7.50 -4.02 -0.27
N TYR A 44 7.06 -3.16 -1.18
CA TYR A 44 7.75 -1.90 -1.49
C TYR A 44 6.96 -0.72 -0.94
N GLY A 45 7.64 0.13 -0.19
CA GLY A 45 7.08 1.33 0.43
C GLY A 45 8.11 2.46 0.45
N PRO A 46 7.67 3.69 0.74
CA PRO A 46 8.58 4.82 0.76
C PRO A 46 9.52 4.79 2.00
N ASP A 47 10.72 5.32 1.84
CA ASP A 47 11.81 5.29 2.82
C ASP A 47 11.73 6.30 3.98
N GLY A 48 10.74 7.20 3.98
CA GLY A 48 10.59 8.20 5.03
C GLY A 48 9.85 7.72 6.28
N TRP A 49 9.59 8.68 7.18
CA TRP A 49 8.99 8.42 8.48
C TRP A 49 7.70 7.60 8.39
N GLN A 50 7.69 6.42 9.03
CA GLN A 50 6.58 5.47 9.02
C GLN A 50 6.01 5.15 7.63
N GLU A 51 6.83 5.23 6.58
CA GLU A 51 6.39 4.98 5.20
C GLU A 51 5.34 6.00 4.71
N TRP A 52 5.31 7.22 5.26
CA TRP A 52 4.35 8.25 4.84
C TRP A 52 4.74 8.90 3.50
N ARG A 53 6.04 9.06 3.25
CA ARG A 53 6.61 9.70 2.05
C ARG A 53 8.05 9.27 1.82
N GLY A 54 8.55 9.43 0.60
CA GLY A 54 9.94 9.10 0.27
C GLY A 54 10.05 8.39 -1.09
N TYR A 55 11.23 7.86 -1.37
CA TYR A 55 11.48 7.02 -2.55
C TYR A 55 11.21 5.55 -2.22
N PRO A 56 10.78 4.75 -3.21
CA PRO A 56 10.41 3.36 -2.96
C PRO A 56 11.64 2.53 -2.59
N ILE A 57 11.57 1.83 -1.46
CA ILE A 57 12.54 0.83 -1.01
C ILE A 57 11.81 -0.47 -0.67
N LEU A 58 12.56 -1.56 -0.51
CA LEU A 58 12.02 -2.76 0.11
C LEU A 58 11.78 -2.47 1.60
N VAL A 59 10.54 -2.61 2.05
CA VAL A 59 10.14 -2.38 3.45
C VAL A 59 9.56 -3.66 4.05
N GLN A 60 9.44 -3.69 5.37
CA GLN A 60 8.92 -4.85 6.08
C GLN A 60 7.42 -4.68 6.33
N PRO A 61 6.57 -5.59 5.84
CA PRO A 61 5.17 -5.55 6.18
C PRO A 61 4.99 -5.82 7.68
N ASN A 62 3.87 -5.35 8.22
CA ASN A 62 3.54 -5.54 9.63
C ASN A 62 3.40 -7.03 10.00
N ALA A 63 3.38 -7.34 11.30
CA ALA A 63 3.37 -8.71 11.78
C ALA A 63 2.13 -9.50 11.33
N LEU A 64 0.94 -8.87 11.31
CA LEU A 64 -0.31 -9.52 10.91
C LEU A 64 -0.34 -9.86 9.43
N ALA A 65 0.27 -9.03 8.58
CA ALA A 65 0.40 -9.30 7.15
C ALA A 65 1.29 -10.52 6.85
N LYS A 66 2.08 -10.98 7.84
CA LYS A 66 2.93 -12.18 7.75
C LYS A 66 2.34 -13.39 8.45
N ASP A 67 1.15 -13.28 9.04
CA ASP A 67 0.48 -14.39 9.70
C ASP A 67 -0.19 -15.30 8.65
N GLU A 68 0.41 -16.47 8.42
CA GLU A 68 -0.08 -17.45 7.44
C GLU A 68 -1.47 -17.99 7.78
N SER A 69 -1.83 -18.07 9.07
CA SER A 69 -3.13 -18.56 9.50
C SER A 69 -4.23 -17.55 9.13
N ILE A 70 -3.96 -16.26 9.33
CA ILE A 70 -4.85 -15.17 8.92
C ILE A 70 -4.93 -15.11 7.40
N ALA A 71 -3.80 -15.19 6.70
CA ALA A 71 -3.76 -15.16 5.24
C ALA A 71 -4.57 -16.31 4.61
N LYS A 72 -4.39 -17.54 5.12
CA LYS A 72 -5.17 -18.71 4.68
C LYS A 72 -6.66 -18.52 4.92
N LYS A 73 -7.03 -18.04 6.12
CA LYS A 73 -8.44 -17.83 6.45
C LYS A 73 -9.09 -16.75 5.58
N LEU A 74 -8.36 -15.67 5.33
CA LEU A 74 -8.81 -14.60 4.44
C LEU A 74 -9.01 -15.13 3.02
N TRP A 75 -8.10 -15.96 2.51
CA TRP A 75 -8.22 -16.57 1.19
C TRP A 75 -9.46 -17.46 1.08
N GLU A 76 -9.64 -18.39 2.03
CA GLU A 76 -10.80 -19.29 2.07
C GLU A 76 -12.14 -18.54 2.04
N VAL A 77 -12.27 -17.49 2.87
CA VAL A 77 -13.47 -16.64 2.91
C VAL A 77 -13.62 -15.84 1.61
N SER A 78 -12.53 -15.36 1.02
CA SER A 78 -12.59 -14.62 -0.25
C SER A 78 -13.10 -15.50 -1.38
N GLU A 79 -12.65 -16.75 -1.46
CA GLU A 79 -13.15 -17.72 -2.42
C GLU A 79 -14.63 -18.07 -2.21
N GLU A 80 -15.06 -18.22 -0.96
CA GLU A 80 -16.46 -18.46 -0.61
C GLU A 80 -17.36 -17.30 -1.05
N LEU A 81 -16.96 -16.07 -0.74
CA LEU A 81 -17.74 -14.86 -1.05
C LEU A 81 -17.77 -14.53 -2.55
N THR A 82 -16.72 -14.85 -3.28
CA THR A 82 -16.62 -14.58 -4.73
C THR A 82 -17.08 -15.76 -5.59
N ASN A 83 -17.24 -16.96 -5.00
CA ASN A 83 -17.46 -18.22 -5.69
C ASN A 83 -16.40 -18.54 -6.77
N VAL A 84 -15.18 -18.03 -6.58
CA VAL A 84 -14.01 -18.32 -7.41
C VAL A 84 -13.07 -19.21 -6.61
N LYS A 85 -12.51 -20.25 -7.24
CA LYS A 85 -11.58 -21.19 -6.62
C LYS A 85 -10.23 -21.15 -7.31
N PHE A 86 -9.18 -21.06 -6.52
CA PHE A 86 -7.80 -21.15 -6.97
C PHE A 86 -7.21 -22.45 -6.39
N ASN A 87 -6.86 -23.37 -7.29
CA ASN A 87 -6.28 -24.67 -6.94
C ASN A 87 -4.76 -24.61 -6.88
#